data_AF-A0A660DU66-F1
#
_entry.id   AF-A0A660DU66-F1
#
_cell.length_a   1.000
_cell.length_b   1.000
_cell.length_c   1.000
_cell.angle_alpha   90.00
_cell.angle_beta   90.00
_cell.angle_gamma   90.00
#
_symmetry.space_group_name_H-M   'P 1'
#
loop_
_entity.id
_entity.type
_entity.pdbx_description
1 polymer ?
#
loop_
_entity_poly.entity_id
_entity_poly.type
_entity_poly.pdbx_seq_one_letter_code
_entity_poly.pdbx_strand_id
1 'polypeptide(L)' 'MSEKETEKSMQRQVARLGNSLAITIPAEFATELNLQKGDTVTVSMNPDKTLKLDANSVIPHHEIDHLIDQAMV' A
#
# COMPACT_ATOMS: atom_id res chain seq x y z
N MET A 1 -12.46 -21.58 -20.73
CA MET A 1 -11.87 -22.01 -19.45
C MET A 1 -11.51 -20.73 -18.71
N SER A 2 -12.38 -20.24 -17.83
CA SER A 2 -12.07 -19.03 -17.05
C SER A 2 -11.24 -19.46 -15.85
N GLU A 3 -9.98 -19.06 -15.82
CA GLU A 3 -9.12 -19.20 -14.64
C GLU A 3 -9.80 -18.45 -13.50
N LYS A 4 -10.30 -19.17 -12.50
CA LYS A 4 -10.75 -18.54 -11.26
C LYS A 4 -9.50 -18.09 -10.53
N GLU A 5 -9.21 -16.78 -10.59
CA GLU A 5 -8.30 -16.16 -9.64
C GLU A 5 -8.73 -16.56 -8.24
N THR A 6 -7.89 -17.36 -7.59
CA THR A 6 -8.15 -17.82 -6.24
C THR A 6 -7.66 -16.71 -5.34
N GLU A 7 -8.57 -15.91 -4.78
CA GLU A 7 -8.21 -14.86 -3.82
C GLU A 7 -7.44 -15.48 -2.64
N LYS A 8 -6.14 -15.20 -2.56
CA LYS A 8 -5.33 -15.59 -1.42
C LYS A 8 -5.72 -14.70 -0.24
N SER A 9 -6.40 -15.29 0.74
CA SER A 9 -6.76 -14.60 1.99
C SER A 9 -6.20 -15.35 3.19
N MET A 10 -5.76 -14.60 4.20
CA MET A 10 -5.25 -15.16 5.44
C MET A 10 -5.48 -14.23 6.61
N GLN A 11 -5.83 -14.80 7.77
CA GLN A 11 -5.99 -14.04 9.00
C GLN A 11 -4.63 -13.68 9.58
N ARG A 12 -4.47 -12.42 9.98
CA ARG A 12 -3.27 -11.91 10.64
C ARG A 12 -3.68 -11.23 11.95
N GLN A 13 -2.81 -11.35 12.96
CA GLN A 13 -2.98 -10.60 14.19
C GLN A 13 -2.47 -9.18 14.01
N VAL A 14 -3.20 -8.22 14.56
CA VAL A 14 -2.74 -6.84 14.69
C VAL A 14 -1.79 -6.76 15.88
N ALA A 15 -0.60 -6.22 15.63
CA ALA A 15 0.42 -5.96 16.62
C ALA A 15 0.52 -4.45 16.90
N ARG A 16 1.25 -4.09 17.96
CA ARG A 16 1.57 -2.70 18.27
C ARG A 16 3.02 -2.39 17.90
N LEU A 17 3.24 -1.28 17.21
CA LEU A 17 4.57 -0.77 16.87
C LEU A 17 4.63 0.70 17.28
N GLY A 18 5.35 0.99 18.37
CA GLY A 18 5.37 2.33 18.97
C GLY A 18 3.97 2.79 19.39
N ASN A 19 3.55 3.95 18.87
CA ASN A 19 2.22 4.51 19.09
C ASN A 19 1.18 4.07 18.04
N SER A 20 1.53 3.16 17.12
CA SER A 20 0.67 2.72 16.02
C SER A 20 0.33 1.24 16.09
N LEU A 21 -0.66 0.83 15.29
CA LEU A 21 -0.98 -0.57 15.02
C LEU A 21 -0.31 -1.00 13.72
N ALA A 22 0.13 -2.25 13.67
CA ALA A 22 0.78 -2.85 12.51
C ALA A 22 0.24 -4.25 12.24
N ILE A 23 0.21 -4.63 10.96
CA ILE A 23 0.01 -6.02 10.54
C ILE A 23 1.27 -6.50 9.83
N THR A 24 1.65 -7.74 10.08
CA THR A 24 2.75 -8.35 9.32
C THR A 24 2.24 -8.75 7.94
N ILE A 25 2.89 -8.22 6.90
CA ILE A 25 2.70 -8.69 5.53
C ILE A 25 3.42 -10.03 5.39
N PRO A 26 2.71 -11.12 5.02
CA PRO A 26 3.32 -12.42 4.76
C PRO A 26 4.39 -12.36 3.66
N ALA A 27 5.43 -13.19 3.77
CA ALA A 27 6.55 -13.19 2.83
C ALA A 27 6.14 -13.47 1.38
N GLU A 28 5.11 -14.30 1.17
CA GLU A 28 4.54 -14.58 -0.15
C GLU A 28 3.94 -13.32 -0.79
N PHE A 29 3.17 -12.53 -0.04
CA PHE A 29 2.59 -11.28 -0.54
C PHE A 29 3.67 -10.23 -0.78
N ALA A 30 4.66 -10.13 0.11
CA ALA A 30 5.78 -9.22 -0.08
C ALA A 30 6.57 -9.56 -1.35
N THR A 31 6.78 -10.85 -1.64
CA THR A 31 7.48 -11.30 -2.85
C THR A 31 6.67 -10.98 -4.11
N GLU A 32 5.37 -11.29 -4.11
CA GLU A 32 4.48 -11.02 -5.24
C GLU A 32 4.32 -9.53 -5.53
N LEU A 33 4.32 -8.70 -4.49
CA LEU A 33 4.24 -7.24 -4.59
C LEU A 33 5.62 -6.56 -4.74
N ASN A 34 6.71 -7.34 -4.77
CA ASN A 34 8.09 -6.84 -4.77
C ASN A 34 8.36 -5.79 -3.67
N LEU A 35 7.76 -5.99 -2.49
CA LEU A 35 7.93 -5.11 -1.33
C LEU A 35 9.21 -5.45 -0.57
N GLN A 36 9.98 -4.41 -0.27
CA GLN A 36 11.19 -4.46 0.51
C GLN A 36 11.08 -3.57 1.75
N LYS A 37 11.98 -3.80 2.71
CA LYS A 37 12.05 -2.97 3.91
C LYS A 37 12.40 -1.54 3.51
N GLY A 38 11.53 -0.60 3.90
CA GLY A 38 11.70 0.83 3.63
C GLY A 38 10.82 1.35 2.50
N ASP A 39 10.15 0.47 1.76
CA ASP A 39 9.22 0.87 0.71
C ASP A 39 7.98 1.54 1.30
N THR A 40 7.46 2.51 0.55
CA THR A 40 6.20 3.19 0.86
C THR A 40 5.07 2.51 0.11
N VAL A 41 3.95 2.31 0.80
CA VAL A 41 2.71 1.81 0.21
C VAL A 41 1.58 2.78 0.51
N THR A 42 0.66 2.93 -0.42
CA THR A 42 -0.57 3.69 -0.18
C THR A 42 -1.57 2.81 0.55
N VAL A 43 -2.13 3.31 1.65
CA VAL A 43 -3.18 2.63 2.41
C VAL A 43 -4.45 3.44 2.31
N SER A 44 -5.51 2.86 1.77
CA SER A 44 -6.83 3.49 1.66
C SER A 44 -7.91 2.62 2.27
N MET A 45 -8.95 3.24 2.81
CA MET A 45 -10.14 2.54 3.32
C MET A 45 -11.28 2.64 2.31
N ASN A 46 -11.83 1.50 1.91
CA ASN A 46 -13.01 1.45 1.06
C ASN A 46 -14.29 1.74 1.87
N PRO A 47 -15.43 2.07 1.22
CA PRO A 47 -16.70 2.33 1.91
C PRO A 47 -17.22 1.17 2.76
N ASP A 48 -16.87 -0.07 2.41
CA ASP A 48 -17.20 -1.29 3.15
C ASP A 48 -16.28 -1.54 4.36
N LYS A 49 -15.39 -0.59 4.66
CA LYS A 49 -14.38 -0.64 5.73
C LYS A 49 -13.26 -1.66 5.51
N THR A 50 -13.10 -2.19 4.29
CA THR A 50 -11.90 -2.94 3.93
C THR A 50 -10.72 -2.00 3.72
N LEU A 51 -9.53 -2.44 4.12
CA LEU A 51 -8.28 -1.72 3.85
C LEU A 51 -7.67 -2.25 2.55
N LYS A 52 -7.36 -1.34 1.63
CA LYS A 52 -6.59 -1.62 0.42
C LYS A 52 -5.16 -1.13 0.63
N LEU A 53 -4.21 -2.00 0.35
CA LEU A 53 -2.79 -1.65 0.23
C LEU A 53 -2.42 -1.62 -1.25
N ASP A 54 -1.84 -0.51 -1.69
CA ASP A 54 -1.35 -0.33 -3.05
C ASP A 54 0.15 -0.06 -3.02
N ALA A 55 0.92 -1.08 -3.38
CA ALA A 55 2.39 -1.01 -3.45
C ALA A 55 2.91 -0.28 -4.69
N ASN A 56 2.07 -0.05 -5.69
CA ASN A 56 2.44 0.57 -6.97
C ASN A 56 2.03 2.05 -7.03
N SER A 57 1.20 2.50 -6.10
CA SER A 57 0.81 3.90 -5.94
C SER A 57 1.95 4.70 -5.31
N VAL A 58 3.09 4.79 -6.01
CA VAL A 58 4.10 5.81 -5.73
C VAL A 58 3.50 7.12 -6.20
N ILE A 59 3.36 8.10 -5.29
CA ILE A 59 3.02 9.48 -5.65
C ILE A 59 4.07 9.94 -6.66
N PRO A 60 3.70 10.18 -7.93
CA PRO A 60 4.63 10.72 -8.89
C PRO A 60 5.14 12.07 -8.37
N HIS A 61 6.45 12.27 -8.28
CA HIS A 61 7.04 13.55 -7.87
C HIS A 61 6.65 14.74 -8.76
N HIS A 62 5.98 14.52 -9.90
CA HIS A 62 5.65 15.58 -10.86
C HIS A 62 4.57 16.58 -10.41
N GLU A 63 3.87 16.34 -9.28
CA GLU A 63 2.96 17.34 -8.71
C GLU A 63 3.70 18.43 -7.90
N ILE A 64 4.94 18.18 -7.48
CA ILE A 64 5.74 19.17 -6.75
C ILE A 64 6.22 20.28 -7.71
N ASP A 65 6.63 19.90 -8.92
CA ASP A 65 7.13 20.86 -9.93
C ASP A 65 6.03 21.85 -10.35
N HIS A 66 4.78 21.38 -10.49
CA HIS A 66 3.64 22.23 -10.83
C HIS A 66 3.24 23.23 -9.75
N LEU A 67 3.58 22.97 -8.48
CA LEU A 67 3.36 23.89 -7.36
C LEU A 67 4.49 24.92 -7.23
N ILE A 68 5.72 24.55 -7.60
CA ILE A 68 6.88 25.46 -7.61
C ILE A 68 6.72 26.52 -8.71
N ASP A 69 6.24 26.14 -9.89
CA ASP A 69 6.01 27.08 -11.00
C ASP A 69 4.93 28.13 -10.68
N GLN A 70 3.90 27.76 -9.89
CA GLN A 70 2.82 28.69 -9.50
C GLN A 70 3.23 29.69 -8.41
N ALA A 71 4.29 29.40 -7.65
CA ALA A 71 4.81 30.30 -6.61
C ALA A 71 5.88 31.28 -7.12
N MET A 72 6.34 31.09 -8.36
CA MET A 72 7.37 31.91 -9.02
C MET A 72 6.80 32.97 -9.98
N VAL A 73 5.48 33.13 -10.02
CA VAL A 73 4.75 34.17 -10.81
C VAL A 73 4.20 35.25 -9.89
#